data_AF-A0A2E3ZU33-F1
#
_entry.id   AF-A0A2E3ZU33-F1
#
_cell.length_a   1.000
_cell.length_b   1.000
_cell.length_c   1.000
_cell.angle_alpha   90.00
_cell.angle_beta   90.00
_cell.angle_gamma   90.00
#
_symmetry.space_group_name_H-M   'P 1'
#
loop_
_entity.id
_entity.type
_entity.pdbx_description
1 polymer ?
#
loop_
_entity_poly.entity_id
_entity_poly.type
_entity_poly.pdbx_seq_one_letter_code
_entity_poly.pdbx_strand_id
1 'polypeptide(L)' 'MMKVNIGLLGIVVLIILILVSISNLNSKNEVLQEDLIIIKSLLEDIDNDIHDIEKKIEK' A
#
# COMPACT_ATOMS: atom_id res chain seq x y z
N MET A 1 -40.77 25.35 2.84
CA MET A 1 -40.43 23.94 2.56
C MET A 1 -39.21 23.91 1.67
N MET A 2 -38.12 23.33 2.16
CA MET A 2 -36.87 23.19 1.39
C MET A 2 -37.06 22.03 0.40
N LYS A 3 -36.95 22.31 -0.91
CA LYS A 3 -37.06 21.26 -1.94
C LYS A 3 -35.72 20.53 -2.01
N VAL A 4 -35.71 19.28 -1.57
CA VAL A 4 -34.54 18.42 -1.65
C VAL A 4 -34.41 17.92 -3.09
N ASN A 5 -33.29 18.25 -3.75
CA ASN A 5 -33.00 17.75 -5.09
C ASN A 5 -32.41 16.33 -4.98
N ILE A 6 -33.24 15.33 -5.24
CA ILE A 6 -32.89 13.90 -5.21
C ILE A 6 -31.70 13.58 -6.13
N GLY A 7 -31.56 14.26 -7.27
CA GLY A 7 -30.42 14.08 -8.17
C GLY A 7 -29.10 14.51 -7.52
N LEU A 8 -29.09 15.64 -6.81
CA LEU A 8 -27.91 16.06 -6.03
C LEU A 8 -27.59 15.06 -4.91
N LEU A 9 -28.61 14.54 -4.24
CA LEU A 9 -28.45 13.54 -3.18
C LEU A 9 -27.80 12.26 -3.73
N GLY A 10 -28.22 11.81 -4.90
CA GLY A 10 -27.60 10.67 -5.59
C GLY A 10 -26.12 10.91 -5.91
N ILE A 11 -25.77 12.11 -6.42
CA ILE A 11 -24.38 12.48 -6.70
C ILE A 11 -23.53 12.48 -5.42
N VAL A 12 -24.05 13.03 -4.33
CA VAL A 12 -23.34 13.06 -3.03
C VAL A 12 -23.06 11.64 -2.52
N VAL A 13 -24.03 10.73 -2.59
CA VAL A 13 -23.83 9.33 -2.21
C VAL A 13 -22.75 8.66 -3.07
N LEU A 14 -22.76 8.94 -4.37
CA LEU A 14 -21.79 8.38 -5.32
C LEU A 14 -20.36 8.86 -5.02
N ILE A 15 -20.20 10.15 -4.70
CA ILE A 15 -18.91 10.72 -4.27
C ILE A 15 -18.42 10.05 -2.98
N ILE A 16 -19.30 9.85 -2.00
CA ILE A 16 -18.93 9.20 -0.73
C ILE A 16 -18.45 7.76 -0.98
N LEU A 17 -19.13 7.00 -1.84
CA LEU A 17 -18.72 5.63 -2.18
C LEU A 17 -17.35 5.57 -2.86
N ILE A 18 -17.06 6.52 -3.77
CA ILE A 18 -15.75 6.62 -4.43
C ILE A 18 -14.67 6.94 -3.38
N LEU A 19 -14.90 7.90 -2.49
CA LEU A 19 -13.94 8.28 -1.46
C LEU A 19 -13.62 7.14 -0.49
N VAL A 20 -14.65 6.40 -0.05
CA VAL A 20 -14.45 5.21 0.81
C VAL A 20 -13.63 4.15 0.08
N SER A 21 -13.89 3.93 -1.20
CA SER A 21 -13.14 2.97 -2.01
C SER A 21 -11.67 3.36 -2.15
N ILE A 22 -11.40 4.64 -2.43
CA ILE A 22 -10.02 5.17 -2.51
C ILE A 22 -9.32 5.05 -1.16
N SER A 23 -10.00 5.40 -0.06
CA SER A 23 -9.43 5.30 1.28
C SER A 23 -9.00 3.86 1.62
N ASN A 24 -9.83 2.88 1.29
CA ASN A 24 -9.52 1.47 1.55
C ASN A 24 -8.39 0.93 0.65
N LEU A 25 -8.27 1.44 -0.58
CA LEU A 25 -7.15 1.11 -1.46
C LEU A 25 -5.85 1.70 -0.93
N ASN A 26 -5.87 2.95 -0.47
CA ASN A 26 -4.69 3.60 0.11
C ASN A 26 -4.20 2.86 1.36
N SER A 27 -5.09 2.49 2.29
CA SER A 27 -4.68 1.74 3.50
C SER A 27 -4.06 0.38 3.16
N LYS A 28 -4.59 -0.32 2.15
CA LYS A 28 -4.00 -1.58 1.67
C LYS A 28 -2.64 -1.36 1.01
N ASN A 29 -2.49 -0.25 0.30
CA ASN A 29 -1.23 0.10 -0.35
C ASN A 29 -0.15 0.47 0.66
N GLU A 30 -0.50 1.15 1.76
CA GLU A 30 0.41 1.45 2.87
C GLU A 30 0.91 0.14 3.52
N VAL A 31 0.01 -0.80 3.82
CA VAL A 31 0.40 -2.12 4.36
C VAL A 31 1.33 -2.87 3.40
N LEU A 32 0.99 -2.91 2.10
CA LEU A 32 1.85 -3.53 1.09
C LEU A 32 3.21 -2.84 0.98
N GLN A 33 3.27 -1.52 1.14
CA GLN A 33 4.52 -0.78 1.13
C GLN A 33 5.39 -1.12 2.34
N GLU A 34 4.80 -1.24 3.53
CA GLU A 34 5.50 -1.69 4.74
C GLU A 34 6.06 -3.11 4.56
N ASP A 35 5.25 -4.04 4.06
CA ASP A 35 5.67 -5.42 3.78
C ASP A 35 6.84 -5.45 2.76
N LEU A 36 6.77 -4.64 1.70
CA LEU A 36 7.84 -4.53 0.70
C LEU A 36 9.14 -3.97 1.30
N ILE A 37 9.05 -3.02 2.23
CA ILE A 37 10.24 -2.49 2.92
C ILE A 37 10.90 -3.59 3.77
N ILE A 38 10.11 -4.40 4.47
CA ILE A 38 10.61 -5.51 5.27
C ILE A 38 11.27 -6.56 4.36
N ILE A 39 10.60 -6.97 3.28
CA ILE A 39 11.14 -7.93 2.31
C ILE A 39 12.44 -7.42 1.71
N LYS A 40 12.51 -6.13 1.35
CA LYS A 40 13.73 -5.51 0.83
C LYS A 40 14.88 -5.61 1.84
N SER A 41 14.63 -5.30 3.12
CA SER A 41 15.64 -5.40 4.16
C SER A 41 16.16 -6.82 4.31
N LEU A 42 15.26 -7.82 4.32
CA LEU A 42 15.64 -9.23 4.42
C LEU A 42 16.47 -9.69 3.21
N LEU A 43 16.14 -9.22 2.01
CA LEU A 43 16.91 -9.52 0.81
C LEU A 43 18.31 -8.90 0.87
N GLU A 44 18.44 -7.69 1.39
CA GLU A 44 19.73 -7.02 1.57
C GLU A 44 20.61 -7.76 2.60
N ASP A 45 20.03 -8.22 3.71
CA ASP A 45 20.73 -9.04 4.69
C ASP A 45 21.22 -10.37 4.07
N ILE A 46 20.36 -11.06 3.31
CA ILE A 46 20.73 -12.31 2.62
C ILE A 46 21.85 -12.07 1.61
N ASP A 47 21.79 -11.00 0.83
CA ASP A 47 22.82 -10.66 -0.16
C ASP A 47 24.19 -10.43 0.52
N ASN A 48 24.18 -9.70 1.64
CA ASN A 48 25.39 -9.49 2.44
C ASN A 48 25.95 -10.81 3.01
N ASP A 49 25.09 -11.68 3.52
CA ASP A 49 25.49 -13.00 4.02
C ASP A 49 26.12 -13.87 2.92
N ILE A 50 25.54 -13.86 1.71
CA ILE A 50 26.07 -14.59 0.55
C ILE A 50 27.45 -14.04 0.18
N HIS A 51 27.61 -12.72 0.07
CA HIS A 51 28.89 -12.07 -0.24
C HIS A 51 29.99 -12.44 0.76
N ASP A 52 29.65 -12.50 2.05
CA ASP A 52 30.60 -12.89 3.09
C ASP A 52 30.98 -14.38 3.03
N ILE A 53 30.07 -15.25 2.59
CA ILE A 53 30.38 -16.66 2.33
C ILE A 53 31.32 -16.78 1.12
N GLU A 54 31.04 -16.07 0.02
CA GLU A 54 31.88 -16.08 -1.18
C GLU A 54 33.32 -15.66 -0.87
N LYS A 55 33.51 -14.55 -0.13
CA LYS A 55 34.84 -14.11 0.32
C LYS A 55 35.59 -15.14 1.17
N LYS A 56 34.87 -15.96 1.94
CA LYS A 56 35.49 -17.01 2.76
C LYS A 56 35.89 -18.22 1.92
N ILE A 57 35.18 -18.49 0.83
CA ILE A 57 35.50 -19.59 -0.10
C ILE A 57 36.69 -19.23 -1.00
N GLU A 58 36.82 -17.96 -1.37
CA GLU A 58 37.94 -17.46 -2.20
C GLU A 58 39.28 -17.31 -1.44
N LYS A 59 39.29 -17.50 -0.12
CA LYS A 59 40.48 -17.41 0.76
C LYS A 59 40.99 -18.79 1.16
#